data_AF-A0A3D3W2E7-F1
#
_entry.id   AF-A0A3D3W2E7-F1
#
_cell.length_a   1.000
_cell.length_b   1.000
_cell.length_c   1.000
_cell.angle_alpha   90.00
_cell.angle_beta   90.00
_cell.angle_gamma   90.00
#
_symmetry.space_group_name_H-M   'P 1'
#
loop_
_entity.id
_entity.type
_entity.pdbx_description
1 polymer ?
#
loop_
_entity_poly.entity_id
_entity_poly.type
_entity_poly.pdbx_seq_one_letter_code
_entity_poly.pdbx_strand_id
1 'polypeptide(L)'
;MGTVSGKVIQGGNPIPYAYVVFQPVDPPGAYGSAYTDAEGHYVLQYNASRQGALVARHEVTIRTAARDEIQVEDRSTGLMVTPPLPDGYKEKVEVLFDREVKSGDNVIDFDLAEGRVKS
;
A
#
# COMPACT_ATOMS: atom_id res chain seq x y z
N MET A 1 7.06 -16.79 -8.73
CA MET A 1 6.71 -15.46 -8.19
C MET A 1 5.45 -14.99 -8.90
N GLY A 2 4.65 -14.17 -8.22
CA GLY A 2 3.56 -13.45 -8.86
C GLY A 2 3.89 -11.96 -8.88
N THR A 3 3.73 -11.29 -10.02
CA THR A 3 3.70 -9.83 -10.11
C THR A 3 2.42 -9.36 -9.44
N VAL A 4 2.52 -8.34 -8.59
CA VAL A 4 1.38 -7.82 -7.84
C VAL A 4 1.30 -6.31 -8.04
N SER A 5 0.12 -5.85 -8.42
CA SER A 5 -0.24 -4.45 -8.53
C SER A 5 -1.68 -4.27 -8.07
N GLY A 6 -2.10 -3.04 -7.87
CA GLY A 6 -3.48 -2.74 -7.54
C GLY A 6 -3.66 -1.30 -7.09
N LYS A 7 -4.83 -1.02 -6.55
CA LYS A 7 -5.22 0.28 -6.03
C LYS A 7 -5.70 0.19 -4.59
N VAL A 8 -5.36 1.20 -3.79
CA VAL A 8 -5.91 1.40 -2.46
C VAL A 8 -6.88 2.58 -2.50
N ILE A 9 -8.10 2.35 -2.04
CA ILE A 9 -9.16 3.35 -1.94
C ILE A 9 -9.78 3.34 -0.54
N GLN A 10 -10.52 4.40 -0.22
CA GLN A 10 -11.43 4.45 0.92
C GLN A 10 -12.71 5.16 0.50
N GLY A 11 -13.82 4.44 0.45
CA GLY A 11 -15.12 5.02 0.08
C GLY A 11 -15.09 5.68 -1.31
N GLY A 12 -14.39 5.07 -2.26
CA GLY A 12 -14.23 5.56 -3.63
C GLY A 12 -13.10 6.59 -3.84
N ASN A 13 -12.52 7.15 -2.77
CA ASN A 13 -11.39 8.08 -2.87
C ASN A 13 -10.06 7.33 -2.91
N PRO A 14 -9.11 7.68 -3.79
CA PRO A 14 -7.78 7.10 -3.79
C PRO A 14 -7.04 7.44 -2.49
N ILE A 15 -6.30 6.47 -1.95
CA ILE A 15 -5.45 6.67 -0.77
C ILE A 15 -4.00 6.80 -1.23
N PRO A 16 -3.41 8.00 -1.17
CA PRO A 16 -2.05 8.20 -1.61
C PRO A 16 -1.03 7.86 -0.52
N TYR A 17 0.17 7.49 -0.94
CA TYR A 17 1.34 7.26 -0.08
C TYR A 17 1.17 6.23 1.05
N ALA A 18 0.09 5.46 1.05
CA ALA A 18 -0.08 4.34 1.95
C ALA A 18 0.99 3.27 1.70
N TYR A 19 1.52 2.73 2.80
CA TYR A 19 2.49 1.65 2.77
C TYR A 19 1.76 0.31 2.77
N VAL A 20 1.95 -0.47 1.71
CA VAL A 20 1.32 -1.77 1.47
C VAL A 20 2.37 -2.86 1.66
N VAL A 21 2.10 -3.84 2.52
CA VAL A 21 3.02 -4.94 2.82
C VAL A 21 2.30 -6.27 2.66
N PHE A 22 2.87 -7.19 1.90
CA PHE A 22 2.39 -8.55 1.71
C PHE A 22 3.35 -9.51 2.41
N GLN A 23 2.93 -10.03 3.58
CA GLN A 23 3.70 -10.98 4.37
C GLN A 23 3.16 -12.41 4.12
N PRO A 24 3.94 -13.30 3.48
CA PRO A 24 3.51 -14.68 3.29
C PRO A 24 3.47 -15.41 4.63
N VAL A 25 2.39 -16.16 4.87
CA VAL A 25 2.14 -16.87 6.12
C VAL A 25 2.19 -18.39 5.97
N ASP A 26 2.02 -18.91 4.76
CA ASP A 26 2.08 -20.35 4.49
C ASP A 26 2.46 -20.64 3.01
N PRO A 27 3.71 -21.08 2.75
CA PRO A 27 4.84 -21.10 3.68
C PRO A 27 5.31 -19.67 4.04
N PRO A 28 5.87 -19.44 5.24
CA PRO A 28 6.43 -18.15 5.61
C PRO A 28 7.68 -17.81 4.79
N GLY A 29 7.93 -16.52 4.59
CA GLY A 29 9.05 -16.04 3.77
C GLY A 29 9.21 -14.53 3.79
N ALA A 30 10.05 -14.00 2.90
CA ALA A 30 10.25 -12.56 2.78
C ALA A 30 8.98 -11.86 2.27
N TYR A 31 8.67 -10.72 2.87
CA TYR A 31 7.59 -9.87 2.40
C TYR A 31 7.98 -9.12 1.13
N GLY A 32 6.98 -8.67 0.40
CA GLY A 32 7.15 -7.58 -0.55
C GLY A 32 6.37 -6.36 -0.08
N SER A 33 6.76 -5.17 -0.54
CA SER A 33 6.05 -3.94 -0.19
C SER A 33 6.02 -2.91 -1.30
N ALA A 34 5.17 -1.90 -1.15
CA ALA A 34 5.08 -0.75 -2.02
C ALA A 34 4.50 0.46 -1.27
N TYR A 35 4.77 1.64 -1.79
CA TYR A 35 3.98 2.83 -1.49
C TYR A 35 3.00 3.08 -2.63
N THR A 36 1.81 3.54 -2.31
CA THR A 36 0.87 4.01 -3.31
C THR A 36 1.28 5.38 -3.85
N ASP A 37 1.00 5.63 -5.13
CA ASP A 37 1.14 6.94 -5.75
C ASP A 37 -0.02 7.88 -5.39
N ALA A 38 -0.04 9.09 -5.97
CA ALA A 38 -1.08 10.09 -5.71
C ALA A 38 -2.49 9.61 -6.11
N GLU A 39 -2.57 8.70 -7.07
CA GLU A 39 -3.81 8.10 -7.54
C GLU A 39 -4.18 6.82 -6.77
N GLY A 40 -3.38 6.42 -5.78
CA GLY A 40 -3.60 5.25 -4.95
C GLY A 40 -3.13 3.93 -5.56
N HIS A 41 -2.42 3.94 -6.69
CA HIS A 41 -1.90 2.72 -7.31
C HIS A 41 -0.59 2.29 -6.67
N TYR A 42 -0.37 0.98 -6.61
CA TYR A 42 0.89 0.42 -6.14
C TYR A 42 1.36 -0.70 -7.07
N VAL A 43 2.68 -0.89 -7.12
CA VAL A 43 3.33 -2.06 -7.74
C VAL A 43 4.32 -2.63 -6.74
N LEU A 44 4.10 -3.88 -6.37
CA LEU A 44 4.78 -4.54 -5.28
C LEU A 44 6.24 -4.85 -5.65
N GLN A 45 7.17 -4.54 -4.75
CA GLN A 45 8.58 -4.88 -4.89
C GLN A 45 8.95 -5.96 -3.86
N TYR A 46 9.50 -7.08 -4.34
CA TYR A 46 10.01 -8.15 -3.48
C TYR A 46 11.45 -7.86 -3.03
N ASN A 47 12.27 -7.33 -3.94
CA ASN A 47 13.60 -6.79 -3.65
C ASN A 47 14.01 -5.80 -4.74
N ALA A 48 15.18 -5.15 -4.58
CA ALA A 48 15.71 -4.14 -5.49
C ALA A 48 15.79 -4.57 -6.97
N SER A 49 15.81 -5.88 -7.25
CA SER A 49 15.91 -6.44 -8.61
C SER A 49 14.67 -7.23 -9.06
N ARG A 50 13.68 -7.45 -8.18
CA ARG A 50 12.53 -8.32 -8.46
C ARG A 50 11.23 -7.72 -7.94
N GLN A 51 10.29 -7.53 -8.86
CA GLN A 51 8.92 -7.13 -8.57
C GLN A 51 8.08 -8.33 -8.13
N GLY A 52 7.00 -8.04 -7.39
CA GLY A 52 5.99 -9.01 -7.00
C GLY A 52 6.13 -9.54 -5.58
N ALA A 53 5.53 -10.70 -5.34
CA ALA A 53 5.54 -11.40 -4.06
C ALA A 53 5.72 -12.92 -4.25
N LEU A 54 5.98 -13.62 -3.15
CA LEU A 54 5.96 -15.08 -3.13
C LEU A 54 4.56 -15.61 -3.46
N VAL A 55 4.47 -16.71 -4.22
CA VAL A 55 3.19 -17.38 -4.51
C VAL A 55 2.79 -18.14 -3.25
N ALA A 56 1.83 -17.61 -2.51
CA ALA A 56 1.42 -18.09 -1.19
C ALA A 56 0.16 -17.33 -0.73
N ARG A 57 -0.37 -17.74 0.42
CA ARG A 57 -1.30 -16.90 1.19
C ARG A 57 -0.51 -15.84 1.96
N HIS A 58 -1.00 -14.61 1.95
CA HIS A 58 -0.42 -13.45 2.61
C HIS A 58 -1.38 -12.82 3.60
N GLU A 59 -0.83 -12.39 4.73
CA GLU A 59 -1.42 -11.31 5.52
C GLU A 59 -0.93 -9.98 4.93
N VAL A 60 -1.87 -9.16 4.51
CA VAL A 60 -1.59 -7.85 3.93
C VAL A 60 -1.87 -6.78 4.97
N THR A 61 -0.87 -5.94 5.23
CA THR A 61 -1.00 -4.75 6.08
C THR A 61 -0.92 -3.52 5.21
N ILE A 62 -1.90 -2.62 5.37
CA ILE A 62 -1.89 -1.30 4.72
C ILE A 62 -1.90 -0.25 5.81
N ARG A 63 -0.91 0.65 5.77
CA ARG A 63 -0.79 1.78 6.70
C ARG A 63 -0.94 3.09 5.94
N THR A 64 -1.89 3.92 6.32
CA THR A 64 -1.96 5.30 5.81
C THR A 64 -0.80 6.12 6.35
N ALA A 65 -0.18 6.93 5.50
CA ALA A 65 0.91 7.80 5.89
C ALA A 65 0.44 8.93 6.80
N ALA A 66 1.34 9.43 7.65
CA ALA A 66 1.11 10.65 8.41
C ALA A 66 1.44 11.89 7.56
N ARG A 67 0.83 13.04 7.87
CA ARG A 67 1.05 14.27 7.08
C ARG A 67 2.50 14.72 7.08
N ASP A 68 3.21 14.52 8.18
CA ASP A 68 4.63 14.83 8.36
C ASP A 68 5.54 13.86 7.59
N GLU A 69 5.11 12.62 7.36
CA GLU A 69 5.84 11.61 6.57
C GLU A 69 5.84 11.91 5.06
N ILE A 70 4.87 12.68 4.58
CA ILE A 70 4.66 12.94 3.15
C ILE A 70 4.95 14.38 2.72
N GLN A 71 5.49 15.20 3.62
CA GLN A 71 5.82 16.58 3.25
C GLN A 71 6.91 16.59 2.17
N VAL A 72 6.73 17.47 1.19
CA VAL A 72 7.67 17.71 0.10
C VAL A 72 8.06 19.18 0.08
N GLU A 73 9.27 19.47 -0.40
CA GLU A 73 9.70 20.86 -0.58
C GLU A 73 9.02 21.47 -1.82
N ASP A 74 8.29 22.55 -1.60
CA ASP A 74 7.80 23.40 -2.68
C ASP A 74 8.99 24.16 -3.29
N ARG A 75 9.36 23.82 -4.52
CA ARG A 75 10.54 24.40 -5.20
C ARG A 75 10.44 25.91 -5.46
N SER A 76 9.24 26.49 -5.43
CA SER A 76 9.04 27.92 -5.66
C SER A 76 9.22 28.76 -4.40
N THR A 77 8.89 28.18 -3.24
CA THR A 77 8.93 28.88 -1.94
C THR A 77 10.02 28.36 -1.00
N GLY A 78 10.56 27.17 -1.24
CA GLY A 78 11.48 26.45 -0.35
C GLY A 78 10.82 25.93 0.93
N LEU A 79 9.49 25.96 1.03
CA LEU A 79 8.75 25.53 2.21
C LEU A 79 8.34 24.06 2.09
N MET A 80 8.33 23.35 3.22
CA MET A 80 7.74 22.01 3.30
C MET A 80 6.21 22.12 3.25
N VAL A 81 5.60 21.43 2.29
CA VAL A 81 4.14 21.39 2.11
C VAL A 81 3.66 19.95 2.09
N THR A 82 2.47 19.72 2.63
CA THR A 82 1.80 18.41 2.54
C THR A 82 1.08 18.34 1.19
N PRO A 83 1.29 17.29 0.39
CA PRO A 83 0.48 17.02 -0.79
C PRO A 83 -1.03 16.94 -0.46
N PRO A 84 -1.92 17.20 -1.43
CA PRO A 84 -3.35 17.04 -1.24
C PRO A 84 -3.70 15.63 -0.74
N LEU A 85 -4.54 15.57 0.29
CA LEU A 85 -5.09 14.33 0.85
C LEU A 85 -6.61 14.29 0.61
N PRO A 86 -7.21 13.10 0.43
CA PRO A 86 -8.64 12.98 0.22
C PRO A 86 -9.44 13.42 1.46
N ASP A 87 -10.69 13.81 1.23
CA ASP A 87 -11.61 14.14 2.32
C ASP A 87 -11.82 12.94 3.25
N GLY A 88 -11.78 13.21 4.56
CA GLY A 88 -11.93 12.17 5.58
C GLY A 88 -10.69 11.29 5.79
N TYR A 89 -9.54 11.63 5.18
CA TYR A 89 -8.27 10.92 5.38
C TYR A 89 -7.91 10.80 6.86
N LYS A 90 -7.61 9.57 7.28
CA LYS A 90 -7.14 9.25 8.63
C LYS A 90 -5.68 8.82 8.56
N GLU A 91 -4.84 9.50 9.32
CA GLU A 91 -3.40 9.21 9.40
C GLU A 91 -3.13 7.99 10.30
N LYS A 92 -2.06 7.24 9.97
CA LYS A 92 -1.53 6.13 10.78
C LYS A 92 -2.57 5.05 11.11
N VAL A 93 -3.55 4.83 10.23
CA VAL A 93 -4.48 3.71 10.34
C VAL A 93 -3.82 2.49 9.73
N GLU A 94 -3.78 1.39 10.49
CA GLU A 94 -3.36 0.08 9.99
C GLU A 94 -4.58 -0.81 9.74
N VAL A 95 -4.69 -1.32 8.52
CA VAL A 95 -5.78 -2.20 8.09
C VAL A 95 -5.20 -3.51 7.58
N LEU A 96 -5.80 -4.62 8.03
CA LEU A 96 -5.37 -5.99 7.72
C LEU A 96 -6.33 -6.67 6.75
N PHE A 97 -5.75 -7.41 5.81
CA PHE A 97 -6.46 -8.25 4.85
C PHE A 97 -5.78 -9.61 4.69
N ASP A 98 -6.54 -10.61 4.26
CA ASP A 98 -6.03 -11.90 3.81
C ASP A 98 -6.13 -11.97 2.29
N ARG A 99 -5.02 -12.25 1.60
CA ARG A 99 -4.98 -12.35 0.12
C ARG A 99 -4.10 -13.51 -0.33
N GLU A 100 -4.47 -14.11 -1.46
CA GLU A 100 -3.67 -15.13 -2.12
C GLU A 100 -2.95 -14.51 -3.32
N VAL A 101 -1.64 -14.76 -3.45
CA VAL A 101 -0.86 -14.40 -4.63
C VAL A 101 -0.63 -15.66 -5.46
N LYS A 102 -1.03 -15.61 -6.73
CA LYS A 102 -0.88 -16.70 -7.70
C LYS A 102 0.32 -16.46 -8.61
N SER A 103 0.73 -17.50 -9.34
CA SER A 103 1.75 -17.34 -10.38
C SER A 103 1.24 -16.44 -11.50
N GLY A 104 2.12 -15.62 -12.08
CA GLY A 104 1.76 -14.66 -13.12
C GLY A 104 1.29 -13.32 -12.54
N ASP A 105 0.44 -12.63 -13.28
CA ASP A 105 -0.06 -11.29 -12.93
C ASP A 105 -1.23 -11.35 -11.94
N ASN A 106 -1.13 -10.54 -10.88
CA ASN A 106 -2.15 -10.38 -9.87
C ASN A 106 -2.50 -8.90 -9.75
N VAL A 107 -3.76 -8.57 -10.00
CA VAL A 107 -4.35 -7.26 -9.68
C VAL A 107 -5.17 -7.44 -8.42
N ILE A 108 -4.75 -6.79 -7.33
CA ILE A 108 -5.35 -6.95 -6.01
C ILE A 108 -5.69 -5.56 -5.47
N ASP A 109 -6.95 -5.18 -5.53
CA ASP A 109 -7.40 -3.89 -5.02
C ASP A 109 -7.85 -3.99 -3.56
N PHE A 110 -7.76 -2.88 -2.84
CA PHE A 110 -8.16 -2.76 -1.45
C PHE A 110 -9.03 -1.53 -1.23
N ASP A 111 -10.21 -1.74 -0.65
CA ASP A 111 -10.94 -0.68 0.04
C ASP A 111 -10.66 -0.78 1.54
N LEU A 112 -10.08 0.27 2.12
CA LEU A 112 -9.77 0.34 3.55
C LEU A 112 -11.01 0.19 4.45
N ALA A 113 -12.21 0.46 3.93
CA ALA A 113 -13.47 0.27 4.65
C ALA A 113 -13.84 -1.21 4.85
N GLU A 114 -13.29 -2.12 4.04
CA GLU A 114 -13.60 -3.56 4.08
C GLU A 114 -12.63 -4.37 4.95
N GLY A 115 -11.48 -3.78 5.29
CA GLY A 115 -10.44 -4.48 6.04
C GLY A 115 -10.65 -4.43 7.55
N ARG A 116 -9.88 -5.27 8.25
CA ARG A 116 -9.89 -5.31 9.72
C ARG A 116 -8.94 -4.25 10.24
N VAL A 117 -9.47 -3.21 10.90
CA VAL A 117 -8.62 -2.21 11.56
C VAL A 117 -7.86 -2.89 12.69
N LYS A 118 -6.54 -2.70 12.70
CA LYS A 118 -5.68 -3.21 13.77
C LYS A 118 -5.88 -2.31 15.00
N SER A 119 -6.38 -2.90 16.08
CA SER A 119 -6.67 -2.26 17.37
C SER A 119 -5.41 -1.87 18.11
#